data_AF-A0A1J0LN75-F1
#
_entry.id   AF-A0A1J0LN75-F1
#
_cell.length_a   1.000
_cell.length_b   1.000
_cell.length_c   1.000
_cell.angle_alpha   90.00
_cell.angle_beta   90.00
_cell.angle_gamma   90.00
#
_symmetry.space_group_name_H-M   'P 1'
#
loop_
_entity.id
_entity.type
_entity.pdbx_description
1 polymer ?
#
loop_
_entity_poly.entity_id
_entity_poly.type
_entity_poly.pdbx_seq_one_letter_code
_entity_poly.pdbx_strand_id
1 'polypeptide(L)'
;MKKDYFYGKLFMMLLCTSLWMSCSDDDDKDPCSASENVNLVDTDKDGIVDNCDEDDDNDGILDEADNCPLVPNADQLDIDQDGIGDVCDEEVIGRCADDSFVISFTDPLVESTVRTELGKSTGDITCGDAKTVKVLDFGNAGVSNLEGLEYFVNLEELNLFGNNVEDISSLASLTKLKFLSLAYNPLANTDLSPLLNMVEMEAFVSINSQVQDISALKNMKKLTYLMIFSNAIKDLSPLDGMTELENLMISGNPLEGSLKALGSMKKLEKLSLSNCNLNNDQLEELSNGLLSETLTNLTLGGNNFNNPEVLENLNLPNLLGLSLYENDISIVPLLSKLTKLETLDIDESGVSNIENLSVLTSLKDLSLGKNQIEDVTPLYQLSNLTLLMIYENPIVEVKKQELREKLPNCYITF
;
A
#
# COMPACT_ATOMS: atom_id res chain seq x y z
N MET A 1 -57.25 -31.18 -23.63
CA MET A 1 -58.54 -30.96 -22.94
C MET A 1 -58.56 -31.79 -21.68
N LYS A 2 -58.98 -31.19 -20.57
CA LYS A 2 -58.93 -31.68 -19.20
C LYS A 2 -60.20 -32.49 -18.87
N LYS A 3 -60.08 -33.36 -17.85
CA LYS A 3 -61.08 -33.84 -16.87
C LYS A 3 -61.63 -35.25 -17.05
N ASP A 4 -61.27 -36.08 -16.07
CA ASP A 4 -61.93 -37.26 -15.51
C ASP A 4 -61.32 -37.43 -14.10
N TYR A 5 -61.95 -37.84 -13.01
CA TYR A 5 -63.35 -38.03 -12.62
C TYR A 5 -63.35 -37.96 -11.08
N PHE A 6 -64.33 -37.26 -10.51
CA PHE A 6 -64.70 -37.38 -9.10
C PHE A 6 -65.32 -38.76 -8.88
N TYR A 7 -64.90 -39.52 -7.87
CA TYR A 7 -65.76 -40.21 -6.86
C TYR A 7 -64.90 -41.13 -5.98
N GLY A 8 -64.70 -40.72 -4.73
CA GLY A 8 -64.00 -41.50 -3.70
C GLY A 8 -64.14 -40.91 -2.30
N LYS A 9 -65.25 -40.22 -2.03
CA LYS A 9 -65.55 -39.57 -0.74
C LYS A 9 -66.44 -40.49 0.11
N LEU A 10 -65.95 -41.67 0.52
CA LEU A 10 -66.65 -42.50 1.53
C LEU A 10 -65.83 -43.70 2.07
N PHE A 11 -64.61 -43.55 2.60
CA PHE A 11 -64.05 -44.56 3.53
C PHE A 11 -62.79 -44.09 4.28
N MET A 12 -62.84 -42.95 4.98
CA MET A 12 -61.83 -42.66 6.02
C MET A 12 -62.40 -41.71 7.08
N MET A 13 -63.61 -42.03 7.53
CA MET A 13 -64.27 -41.34 8.62
C MET A 13 -64.76 -42.40 9.60
N LEU A 14 -63.83 -43.04 10.30
CA LEU A 14 -64.08 -43.75 11.56
C LEU A 14 -62.74 -44.02 12.25
N LEU A 15 -62.60 -43.39 13.42
CA LEU A 15 -61.43 -43.31 14.33
C LEU A 15 -60.54 -42.07 14.18
N CYS A 16 -61.16 -40.90 14.19
CA CYS A 16 -60.51 -39.69 14.69
C CYS A 16 -61.44 -39.01 15.71
N THR A 17 -61.51 -39.58 16.91
CA THR A 17 -62.01 -38.89 18.11
C THR A 17 -61.14 -39.30 19.29
N SER A 18 -60.48 -38.29 19.87
CA SER A 18 -59.63 -38.27 21.07
C SER A 18 -58.12 -38.45 20.85
N LEU A 19 -57.43 -37.33 21.09
CA LEU A 19 -55.99 -37.03 21.17
C LEU A 19 -55.29 -36.56 19.89
N TRP A 20 -54.68 -35.37 20.04
CA TRP A 20 -53.90 -34.60 19.09
C TRP A 20 -52.87 -35.42 18.30
N MET A 21 -52.89 -35.34 16.97
CA MET A 21 -51.70 -35.01 16.17
C MET A 21 -52.15 -34.68 14.73
N SER A 22 -51.60 -33.58 14.20
CA SER A 22 -51.79 -33.09 12.84
C SER A 22 -51.25 -34.09 11.81
N CYS A 23 -52.01 -34.29 10.74
CA CYS A 23 -51.46 -34.75 9.46
C CYS A 23 -50.60 -33.61 8.90
N SER A 24 -49.29 -33.79 8.72
CA SER A 24 -48.50 -33.02 7.78
C SER A 24 -48.01 -33.95 6.69
N ASP A 25 -48.24 -33.55 5.45
CA ASP A 25 -47.61 -34.14 4.28
C ASP A 25 -46.09 -33.87 4.38
N ASP A 26 -45.26 -34.91 4.28
CA ASP A 26 -43.81 -34.82 4.14
C ASP A 26 -43.49 -34.40 2.68
N ASP A 27 -43.03 -33.15 2.46
CA ASP A 27 -42.10 -32.73 1.37
C ASP A 27 -41.94 -31.18 1.32
N ASP A 28 -41.27 -30.57 2.31
CA ASP A 28 -40.68 -29.22 2.17
C ASP A 28 -39.46 -29.15 3.09
N LYS A 29 -38.27 -29.46 2.56
CA LYS A 29 -37.01 -29.14 3.24
C LYS A 29 -36.75 -27.65 3.01
N ASP A 30 -36.70 -26.88 4.09
CA ASP A 30 -36.28 -25.48 4.08
C ASP A 30 -34.81 -25.40 3.64
N PRO A 31 -34.52 -24.88 2.43
CA PRO A 31 -33.16 -24.81 1.92
C PRO A 31 -32.29 -23.82 2.71
N CYS A 32 -32.88 -22.95 3.54
CA CYS A 32 -32.17 -21.95 4.35
C CYS A 32 -31.81 -22.44 5.76
N SER A 33 -31.91 -23.75 6.03
CA SER A 33 -31.48 -24.34 7.30
C SER A 33 -30.04 -24.85 7.23
N ALA A 34 -29.12 -24.12 7.88
CA ALA A 34 -27.68 -24.40 7.93
C ALA A 34 -27.29 -25.79 8.50
N SER A 35 -28.24 -26.58 9.02
CA SER A 35 -27.96 -27.82 9.75
C SER A 35 -28.01 -29.12 8.94
N GLU A 36 -28.46 -29.12 7.68
CA GLU A 36 -28.66 -30.40 6.95
C GLU A 36 -28.20 -30.45 5.47
N ASN A 37 -27.69 -29.37 4.89
CA ASN A 37 -27.41 -29.34 3.45
C ASN A 37 -25.90 -29.38 3.12
N VAL A 38 -25.38 -30.59 2.93
CA VAL A 38 -23.93 -30.89 2.80
C VAL A 38 -23.32 -30.49 1.45
N ASN A 39 -23.96 -29.58 0.69
CA ASN A 39 -23.52 -29.24 -0.68
C ASN A 39 -24.07 -27.90 -1.22
N LEU A 40 -24.40 -26.94 -0.35
CA LEU A 40 -24.77 -25.58 -0.77
C LEU A 40 -23.53 -24.70 -0.94
N VAL A 41 -23.61 -23.78 -1.90
CA VAL A 41 -22.59 -22.76 -2.16
C VAL A 41 -22.87 -21.58 -1.22
N ASP A 42 -21.79 -21.00 -0.72
CA ASP A 42 -21.72 -19.86 0.19
C ASP A 42 -20.50 -19.06 -0.30
N THR A 43 -20.78 -18.09 -1.17
CA THR A 43 -19.80 -17.39 -2.00
C THR A 43 -18.97 -16.41 -1.16
N ASP A 44 -19.60 -15.64 -0.29
CA ASP A 44 -18.95 -14.64 0.56
C ASP A 44 -18.47 -15.17 1.93
N LYS A 45 -18.97 -16.34 2.36
CA LYS A 45 -18.66 -17.02 3.62
C LYS A 45 -19.14 -16.29 4.87
N ASP A 46 -20.24 -15.55 4.80
CA ASP A 46 -20.85 -14.94 5.97
C ASP A 46 -21.69 -15.93 6.82
N GLY A 47 -21.93 -17.13 6.27
CA GLY A 47 -22.68 -18.21 6.89
C GLY A 47 -24.16 -18.27 6.49
N ILE A 48 -24.59 -17.40 5.59
CA ILE A 48 -25.77 -17.53 4.75
C ILE A 48 -25.34 -18.26 3.46
N VAL A 49 -26.26 -18.92 2.77
CA VAL A 49 -25.97 -19.67 1.54
C VAL A 49 -26.59 -18.92 0.39
N ASP A 50 -25.95 -18.90 -0.78
CA ASP A 50 -26.30 -18.02 -1.91
C ASP A 50 -27.83 -17.97 -2.18
N ASN A 51 -28.48 -19.14 -2.23
CA ASN A 51 -29.92 -19.22 -2.50
C ASN A 51 -30.85 -18.64 -1.39
N CYS A 52 -30.27 -18.11 -0.32
CA CYS A 52 -30.91 -17.49 0.83
C CYS A 52 -30.23 -16.17 1.23
N ASP A 53 -29.20 -15.75 0.49
CA ASP A 53 -28.61 -14.42 0.60
C ASP A 53 -29.32 -13.46 -0.36
N GLU A 54 -29.28 -12.16 -0.07
CA GLU A 54 -29.74 -11.11 -0.99
C GLU A 54 -28.56 -10.37 -1.64
N ASP A 55 -27.33 -10.66 -1.20
CA ASP A 55 -26.06 -10.12 -1.66
C ASP A 55 -25.01 -11.24 -1.55
N ASP A 56 -25.03 -12.14 -2.53
CA ASP A 56 -24.30 -13.42 -2.55
C ASP A 56 -22.78 -13.26 -2.41
N ASP A 57 -22.23 -12.08 -2.73
CA ASP A 57 -20.80 -11.79 -2.70
C ASP A 57 -20.39 -10.66 -1.74
N ASN A 58 -21.37 -10.01 -1.12
CA ASN A 58 -21.26 -8.99 -0.07
C ASN A 58 -20.46 -7.76 -0.49
N ASP A 59 -20.58 -7.37 -1.75
CA ASP A 59 -19.98 -6.14 -2.28
C ASP A 59 -20.80 -4.87 -1.96
N GLY A 60 -22.02 -5.05 -1.45
CA GLY A 60 -22.94 -3.99 -1.06
C GLY A 60 -23.97 -3.63 -2.13
N ILE A 61 -24.01 -4.35 -3.24
CA ILE A 61 -25.04 -4.29 -4.28
C ILE A 61 -25.85 -5.59 -4.22
N LEU A 62 -27.16 -5.48 -4.01
CA LEU A 62 -28.04 -6.67 -3.95
C LEU A 62 -28.06 -7.39 -5.31
N ASP A 63 -28.18 -8.72 -5.31
CA ASP A 63 -28.15 -9.58 -6.51
C ASP A 63 -29.10 -9.13 -7.64
N GLU A 64 -30.25 -8.53 -7.30
CA GLU A 64 -31.21 -8.03 -8.29
C GLU A 64 -30.70 -6.82 -9.09
N ALA A 65 -29.72 -6.10 -8.55
CA ALA A 65 -29.10 -4.92 -9.12
C ALA A 65 -27.61 -5.13 -9.46
N ASP A 66 -27.07 -6.29 -9.12
CA ASP A 66 -25.67 -6.65 -9.31
C ASP A 66 -25.45 -7.30 -10.69
N ASN A 67 -24.52 -6.74 -11.47
CA ASN A 67 -24.11 -7.30 -12.75
C ASN A 67 -23.07 -8.43 -12.61
N CYS A 68 -22.51 -8.67 -11.41
CA CYS A 68 -21.74 -9.88 -11.06
C CYS A 68 -22.13 -10.49 -9.71
N PRO A 69 -23.32 -11.11 -9.58
CA PRO A 69 -23.87 -11.62 -8.31
C PRO A 69 -23.04 -12.65 -7.53
N LEU A 70 -21.88 -13.08 -8.01
CA LEU A 70 -21.04 -14.07 -7.33
C LEU A 70 -19.57 -13.63 -7.27
N VAL A 71 -19.25 -12.42 -7.74
CA VAL A 71 -17.90 -11.91 -7.89
C VAL A 71 -17.90 -10.42 -7.54
N PRO A 72 -17.37 -10.05 -6.35
CA PRO A 72 -17.55 -8.70 -5.82
C PRO A 72 -17.10 -7.61 -6.77
N ASN A 73 -18.00 -6.70 -7.14
CA ASN A 73 -17.75 -5.55 -8.01
C ASN A 73 -18.70 -4.37 -7.72
N ALA A 74 -18.54 -3.76 -6.54
CA ALA A 74 -19.35 -2.62 -6.11
C ALA A 74 -19.34 -1.40 -7.07
N ASP A 75 -18.41 -1.35 -8.02
CA ASP A 75 -18.33 -0.34 -9.08
C ASP A 75 -19.28 -0.58 -10.26
N GLN A 76 -19.82 -1.80 -10.39
CA GLN A 76 -20.80 -2.23 -11.38
C GLN A 76 -20.38 -1.86 -12.81
N LEU A 77 -19.09 -1.96 -13.09
CA LEU A 77 -18.56 -1.71 -14.43
C LEU A 77 -19.10 -2.77 -15.40
N ASP A 78 -19.66 -2.29 -16.51
CA ASP A 78 -20.20 -3.08 -17.62
C ASP A 78 -19.93 -2.27 -18.89
N ILE A 79 -18.72 -2.45 -19.44
CA ILE A 79 -18.20 -1.60 -20.51
C ILE A 79 -18.99 -1.77 -21.82
N ASP A 80 -19.55 -2.95 -22.05
CA ASP A 80 -20.28 -3.26 -23.26
C ASP A 80 -21.81 -3.26 -23.12
N GLN A 81 -22.29 -2.99 -21.92
CA GLN A 81 -23.69 -2.74 -21.56
C GLN A 81 -24.60 -3.93 -21.87
N ASP A 82 -24.07 -5.14 -21.71
CA ASP A 82 -24.84 -6.36 -21.92
C ASP A 82 -25.56 -6.84 -20.63
N GLY A 83 -25.24 -6.23 -19.49
CA GLY A 83 -25.80 -6.52 -18.18
C GLY A 83 -25.02 -7.53 -17.36
N ILE A 84 -23.84 -7.98 -17.82
CA ILE A 84 -22.88 -8.80 -17.08
C ILE A 84 -21.66 -7.90 -16.76
N GLY A 85 -21.23 -7.87 -15.50
CA GLY A 85 -20.15 -6.98 -15.10
C GLY A 85 -18.79 -7.45 -15.58
N ASP A 86 -17.89 -6.50 -15.86
CA ASP A 86 -16.59 -6.75 -16.49
C ASP A 86 -15.74 -7.83 -15.78
N VAL A 87 -15.92 -8.00 -14.47
CA VAL A 87 -15.16 -8.96 -13.64
C VAL A 87 -15.67 -10.40 -13.74
N CYS A 88 -16.94 -10.60 -14.09
CA CYS A 88 -17.57 -11.91 -14.24
C CYS A 88 -18.00 -12.17 -15.69
N ASP A 89 -17.85 -11.18 -16.56
CA ASP A 89 -18.16 -11.30 -17.96
C ASP A 89 -17.02 -12.00 -18.72
N GLU A 90 -17.27 -13.27 -19.06
CA GLU A 90 -16.40 -14.05 -19.92
C GLU A 90 -16.32 -13.48 -21.36
N GLU A 91 -17.19 -12.56 -21.79
CA GLU A 91 -17.10 -11.86 -23.08
C GLU A 91 -16.21 -10.60 -23.00
N VAL A 92 -16.21 -9.82 -21.92
CA VAL A 92 -15.19 -8.78 -21.65
C VAL A 92 -13.82 -9.40 -21.36
N ILE A 93 -13.75 -10.45 -20.53
CA ILE A 93 -12.53 -11.27 -20.33
C ILE A 93 -12.20 -12.09 -21.60
N GLY A 94 -13.19 -12.36 -22.46
CA GLY A 94 -13.10 -13.16 -23.68
C GLY A 94 -13.04 -12.38 -24.99
N ARG A 95 -13.04 -11.04 -24.99
CA ARG A 95 -12.78 -10.25 -26.20
C ARG A 95 -11.38 -10.52 -26.72
N CYS A 96 -10.44 -10.80 -25.82
CA CYS A 96 -9.14 -11.36 -26.16
C CYS A 96 -9.09 -12.89 -26.27
N ALA A 97 -10.21 -13.62 -26.30
CA ALA A 97 -10.20 -15.02 -26.77
C ALA A 97 -9.86 -15.08 -28.26
N ASP A 98 -10.23 -14.05 -29.02
CA ASP A 98 -9.78 -13.82 -30.38
C ASP A 98 -8.59 -12.85 -30.39
N ASP A 99 -7.39 -13.36 -30.73
CA ASP A 99 -6.19 -12.53 -30.86
C ASP A 99 -6.31 -11.44 -31.94
N SER A 100 -7.28 -11.53 -32.85
CA SER A 100 -7.52 -10.53 -33.90
C SER A 100 -8.46 -9.38 -33.49
N PHE A 101 -9.07 -9.45 -32.30
CA PHE A 101 -9.91 -8.37 -31.78
C PHE A 101 -9.11 -7.07 -31.71
N VAL A 102 -9.68 -5.99 -32.26
CA VAL A 102 -9.04 -4.67 -32.35
C VAL A 102 -9.36 -3.87 -31.08
N ILE A 103 -8.32 -3.45 -30.38
CA ILE A 103 -8.43 -2.63 -29.18
C ILE A 103 -8.61 -1.17 -29.60
N SER A 104 -9.57 -0.50 -28.98
CA SER A 104 -9.76 0.95 -29.09
C SER A 104 -9.16 1.64 -27.88
N PHE A 105 -8.63 2.84 -28.08
CA PHE A 105 -8.08 3.68 -27.01
C PHE A 105 -8.76 5.03 -27.07
N THR A 106 -9.37 5.44 -25.97
CA THR A 106 -10.02 6.76 -25.88
C THR A 106 -8.97 7.87 -25.78
N ASP A 107 -7.85 7.60 -25.12
CA ASP A 107 -6.71 8.52 -25.06
C ASP A 107 -5.70 8.22 -26.19
N PRO A 108 -5.50 9.13 -27.17
CA PRO A 108 -4.56 8.91 -28.27
C PRO A 108 -3.10 8.85 -27.81
N LEU A 109 -2.78 9.38 -26.62
CA LEU A 109 -1.45 9.28 -26.03
C LEU A 109 -1.19 7.86 -25.51
N VAL A 110 -2.24 7.17 -25.05
CA VAL A 110 -2.15 5.75 -24.71
C VAL A 110 -1.83 4.94 -25.95
N GLU A 111 -2.63 5.10 -27.02
CA GLU A 111 -2.40 4.41 -28.28
C GLU A 111 -0.99 4.66 -28.84
N SER A 112 -0.54 5.92 -28.88
CA SER A 112 0.77 6.29 -29.42
C SER A 112 1.93 5.63 -28.65
N THR A 113 1.80 5.52 -27.33
CA THR A 113 2.83 4.88 -26.49
C THR A 113 2.83 3.37 -26.72
N VAL A 114 1.66 2.73 -26.73
CA VAL A 114 1.50 1.31 -27.06
C VAL A 114 2.08 0.98 -28.44
N ARG A 115 1.81 1.82 -29.45
CA ARG A 115 2.39 1.67 -30.80
C ARG A 115 3.91 1.72 -30.79
N THR A 116 4.49 2.59 -29.96
CA THR A 116 5.94 2.72 -29.82
C THR A 116 6.53 1.46 -29.23
N GLU A 117 5.94 0.93 -28.16
CA GLU A 117 6.37 -0.32 -27.53
C GLU A 117 6.28 -1.53 -28.48
N LEU A 118 5.18 -1.63 -29.23
CA LEU A 118 4.98 -2.68 -30.23
C LEU A 118 5.85 -2.52 -31.49
N GLY A 119 6.49 -1.36 -31.68
CA GLY A 119 7.16 -1.01 -32.93
C GLY A 119 6.19 -0.94 -34.14
N LYS A 120 4.92 -0.64 -33.90
CA LYS A 120 3.81 -0.73 -34.86
C LYS A 120 3.20 0.64 -35.16
N SER A 121 3.76 1.32 -36.16
CA SER A 121 3.37 2.70 -36.52
C SER A 121 2.05 2.81 -37.29
N THR A 122 1.54 1.72 -37.87
CA THR A 122 0.27 1.69 -38.61
C THR A 122 -0.46 0.35 -38.41
N GLY A 123 -1.72 0.31 -38.83
CA GLY A 123 -2.58 -0.87 -38.68
C GLY A 123 -3.19 -0.99 -37.27
N ASP A 124 -4.11 -1.92 -37.13
CA ASP A 124 -4.88 -2.10 -35.90
C ASP A 124 -3.99 -2.68 -34.79
N ILE A 125 -4.18 -2.19 -33.56
CA ILE A 125 -3.62 -2.84 -32.37
C ILE A 125 -4.65 -3.87 -31.92
N THR A 126 -4.20 -5.11 -31.76
CA THR A 126 -5.08 -6.24 -31.45
C THR A 126 -4.78 -6.85 -30.09
N CYS A 127 -5.70 -7.66 -29.58
CA CYS A 127 -5.50 -8.50 -28.40
C CYS A 127 -4.24 -9.37 -28.50
N GLY A 128 -3.95 -9.91 -29.69
CA GLY A 128 -2.73 -10.66 -29.96
C GLY A 128 -1.47 -9.81 -29.80
N ASP A 129 -1.51 -8.55 -30.22
CA ASP A 129 -0.40 -7.61 -29.98
C ASP A 129 -0.26 -7.32 -28.47
N ALA A 130 -1.36 -6.98 -27.79
CA ALA A 130 -1.38 -6.62 -26.37
C ALA A 130 -0.80 -7.73 -25.47
N LYS A 131 -1.12 -9.00 -25.74
CA LYS A 131 -0.58 -10.15 -25.00
C LYS A 131 0.94 -10.31 -25.09
N THR A 132 1.60 -9.70 -26.07
CA THR A 132 3.07 -9.75 -26.21
C THR A 132 3.79 -8.71 -25.36
N VAL A 133 3.07 -7.67 -24.92
CA VAL A 133 3.63 -6.56 -24.17
C VAL A 133 3.73 -6.93 -22.70
N LYS A 134 4.90 -6.63 -22.12
CA LYS A 134 5.20 -6.88 -20.69
C LYS A 134 5.48 -5.62 -19.91
N VAL A 135 5.89 -4.56 -20.60
CA VAL A 135 6.29 -3.29 -20.00
C VAL A 135 5.62 -2.18 -20.77
N LEU A 136 5.01 -1.23 -20.06
CA LEU A 136 4.51 0.01 -20.64
C LEU A 136 4.97 1.18 -19.76
N ASP A 137 5.57 2.18 -20.39
CA ASP A 137 6.04 3.40 -19.73
C ASP A 137 5.35 4.64 -20.32
N PHE A 138 4.47 5.23 -19.53
CA PHE A 138 3.76 6.47 -19.81
C PHE A 138 4.32 7.65 -19.01
N GLY A 139 5.55 7.57 -18.49
CA GLY A 139 6.14 8.62 -17.67
C GLY A 139 6.11 10.01 -18.31
N ASN A 140 5.36 10.94 -17.72
CA ASN A 140 5.11 12.29 -18.24
C ASN A 140 4.54 12.33 -19.66
N ALA A 141 3.77 11.30 -20.06
CA ALA A 141 3.15 11.23 -21.37
C ALA A 141 1.95 12.19 -21.52
N GLY A 142 1.36 12.61 -20.39
CA GLY A 142 0.15 13.43 -20.36
C GLY A 142 -1.14 12.62 -20.50
N VAL A 143 -1.08 11.31 -20.24
CA VAL A 143 -2.27 10.44 -20.31
C VAL A 143 -3.26 10.77 -19.20
N SER A 144 -4.54 10.56 -19.48
CA SER A 144 -5.62 10.83 -18.51
C SER A 144 -6.70 9.75 -18.45
N ASN A 145 -6.87 8.98 -19.53
CA ASN A 145 -7.79 7.86 -19.60
C ASN A 145 -7.02 6.62 -20.04
N LEU A 146 -7.18 5.53 -19.28
CA LEU A 146 -6.44 4.27 -19.46
C LEU A 146 -7.23 3.20 -20.22
N GLU A 147 -8.43 3.51 -20.70
CA GLU A 147 -9.28 2.61 -21.48
C GLU A 147 -8.51 2.01 -22.67
N GLY A 148 -8.64 0.71 -22.82
CA GLY A 148 -7.86 -0.12 -23.72
C GLY A 148 -6.66 -0.81 -23.04
N LEU A 149 -6.23 -0.39 -21.85
CA LEU A 149 -5.17 -1.08 -21.10
C LEU A 149 -5.64 -2.37 -20.45
N GLU A 150 -6.94 -2.54 -20.20
CA GLU A 150 -7.54 -3.75 -19.62
C GLU A 150 -7.25 -5.04 -20.42
N TYR A 151 -6.89 -4.90 -21.71
CA TYR A 151 -6.54 -6.02 -22.59
C TYR A 151 -5.08 -6.48 -22.48
N PHE A 152 -4.21 -5.75 -21.76
CA PHE A 152 -2.78 -6.04 -21.61
C PHE A 152 -2.51 -7.04 -20.48
N VAL A 153 -3.26 -8.15 -20.42
CA VAL A 153 -3.29 -9.12 -19.31
C VAL A 153 -1.96 -9.82 -18.97
N ASN A 154 -0.93 -9.64 -19.81
CA ASN A 154 0.43 -10.15 -19.57
C ASN A 154 1.41 -9.07 -19.11
N LEU A 155 0.94 -7.84 -18.87
CA LEU A 155 1.75 -6.73 -18.40
C LEU A 155 2.31 -7.05 -17.01
N GLU A 156 3.62 -6.88 -16.86
CA GLU A 156 4.37 -7.10 -15.63
C GLU A 156 4.83 -5.76 -15.02
N GLU A 157 5.05 -4.73 -15.84
CA GLU A 157 5.50 -3.42 -15.37
C GLU A 157 4.71 -2.28 -16.04
N LEU A 158 4.16 -1.39 -15.23
CA LEU A 158 3.42 -0.21 -15.69
C LEU A 158 3.90 1.05 -14.96
N ASN A 159 4.44 2.00 -15.72
CA ASN A 159 4.79 3.31 -15.19
C ASN A 159 3.82 4.38 -15.67
N LEU A 160 3.04 4.96 -14.76
CA LEU A 160 2.13 6.08 -14.99
C LEU A 160 2.61 7.37 -14.32
N PHE A 161 3.89 7.47 -13.97
CA PHE A 161 4.47 8.66 -13.31
C PHE A 161 4.13 9.97 -14.04
N GLY A 162 3.66 10.98 -13.31
CA GLY A 162 3.56 12.35 -13.80
C GLY A 162 2.50 12.56 -14.89
N ASN A 163 1.31 11.98 -14.71
CA ASN A 163 0.19 12.07 -15.65
C ASN A 163 -1.03 12.75 -15.00
N ASN A 164 -2.18 12.70 -15.67
CA ASN A 164 -3.44 13.23 -15.19
C ASN A 164 -4.49 12.12 -15.05
N VAL A 165 -4.08 10.95 -14.56
CA VAL A 165 -4.95 9.80 -14.34
C VAL A 165 -5.73 10.00 -13.04
N GLU A 166 -7.05 9.91 -13.12
CA GLU A 166 -7.97 9.93 -11.96
C GLU A 166 -8.72 8.61 -11.81
N ASP A 167 -8.93 7.89 -12.91
CA ASP A 167 -9.61 6.61 -12.96
C ASP A 167 -8.61 5.51 -13.35
N ILE A 168 -8.58 4.45 -12.54
CA ILE A 168 -7.69 3.29 -12.72
C ILE A 168 -8.47 1.97 -12.89
N SER A 169 -9.77 2.04 -13.17
CA SER A 169 -10.64 0.88 -13.44
C SER A 169 -10.03 -0.09 -14.46
N SER A 170 -9.48 0.43 -15.56
CA SER A 170 -8.79 -0.37 -16.60
C SER A 170 -7.61 -1.21 -16.11
N LEU A 171 -7.13 -1.00 -14.87
CA LEU A 171 -6.06 -1.80 -14.29
C LEU A 171 -6.54 -3.10 -13.62
N ALA A 172 -7.85 -3.27 -13.39
CA ALA A 172 -8.43 -4.38 -12.62
C ALA A 172 -8.01 -5.77 -13.13
N SER A 173 -7.91 -5.92 -14.45
CA SER A 173 -7.56 -7.19 -15.11
C SER A 173 -6.04 -7.49 -15.09
N LEU A 174 -5.20 -6.52 -14.74
CA LEU A 174 -3.73 -6.60 -14.87
C LEU A 174 -3.06 -7.31 -13.68
N THR A 175 -3.58 -8.49 -13.36
CA THR A 175 -3.21 -9.29 -12.17
C THR A 175 -1.77 -9.79 -12.15
N LYS A 176 -1.05 -9.73 -13.29
CA LYS A 176 0.36 -10.12 -13.42
C LYS A 176 1.35 -8.98 -13.15
N LEU A 177 0.86 -7.78 -12.83
CA LEU A 177 1.72 -6.65 -12.51
C LEU A 177 2.60 -6.96 -11.29
N LYS A 178 3.89 -6.69 -11.46
CA LYS A 178 4.95 -6.76 -10.44
C LYS A 178 5.44 -5.37 -10.06
N PHE A 179 5.37 -4.42 -10.99
CA PHE A 179 5.70 -3.02 -10.76
C PHE A 179 4.57 -2.12 -11.22
N LEU A 180 4.14 -1.22 -10.34
CA LEU A 180 3.21 -0.15 -10.68
C LEU A 180 3.65 1.17 -10.05
N SER A 181 3.76 2.21 -10.88
CA SER A 181 3.97 3.58 -10.44
C SER A 181 2.78 4.47 -10.81
N LEU A 182 2.08 4.98 -9.79
CA LEU A 182 0.98 5.95 -9.88
C LEU A 182 1.40 7.35 -9.40
N ALA A 183 2.70 7.58 -9.20
CA ALA A 183 3.22 8.81 -8.65
C ALA A 183 2.86 10.05 -9.48
N TYR A 184 2.57 11.16 -8.82
CA TYR A 184 2.19 12.44 -9.41
C TYR A 184 0.99 12.30 -10.35
N ASN A 185 -0.07 11.65 -9.86
CA ASN A 185 -1.40 11.64 -10.47
C ASN A 185 -2.44 12.16 -9.46
N PRO A 186 -3.52 12.85 -9.89
CA PRO A 186 -4.51 13.45 -8.99
C PRO A 186 -5.50 12.43 -8.37
N LEU A 187 -5.01 11.47 -7.59
CA LEU A 187 -5.79 10.32 -7.08
C LEU A 187 -6.56 10.58 -5.77
N ALA A 188 -6.91 11.84 -5.47
CA ALA A 188 -7.47 12.22 -4.17
C ALA A 188 -8.80 11.55 -3.83
N ASN A 189 -9.60 11.26 -4.87
CA ASN A 189 -10.94 10.66 -4.77
C ASN A 189 -11.02 9.34 -5.54
N THR A 190 -9.87 8.76 -5.90
CA THR A 190 -9.82 7.55 -6.71
C THR A 190 -10.02 6.33 -5.83
N ASP A 191 -10.90 5.43 -6.26
CA ASP A 191 -11.00 4.11 -5.67
C ASP A 191 -9.80 3.24 -6.12
N LEU A 192 -9.13 2.63 -5.15
CA LEU A 192 -8.01 1.72 -5.40
C LEU A 192 -8.44 0.25 -5.47
N SER A 193 -9.74 -0.07 -5.36
CA SER A 193 -10.27 -1.43 -5.50
C SER A 193 -9.79 -2.19 -6.75
N PRO A 194 -9.51 -1.56 -7.93
CA PRO A 194 -8.93 -2.28 -9.07
C PRO A 194 -7.57 -2.93 -8.78
N LEU A 195 -6.88 -2.53 -7.72
CA LEU A 195 -5.58 -3.09 -7.33
C LEU A 195 -5.70 -4.35 -6.45
N LEU A 196 -6.89 -4.73 -5.97
CA LEU A 196 -7.12 -5.80 -4.98
C LEU A 196 -6.56 -7.16 -5.39
N ASN A 197 -6.57 -7.46 -6.69
CA ASN A 197 -6.17 -8.74 -7.27
C ASN A 197 -4.71 -8.78 -7.75
N MET A 198 -3.93 -7.71 -7.54
CA MET A 198 -2.52 -7.64 -7.95
C MET A 198 -1.59 -8.36 -6.95
N VAL A 199 -1.80 -9.66 -6.77
CA VAL A 199 -1.09 -10.50 -5.78
C VAL A 199 0.38 -10.77 -6.14
N GLU A 200 0.77 -10.51 -7.40
CA GLU A 200 2.14 -10.64 -7.90
C GLU A 200 2.99 -9.39 -7.67
N MET A 201 2.42 -8.31 -7.11
CA MET A 201 3.12 -7.03 -6.93
C MET A 201 4.38 -7.17 -6.06
N GLU A 202 5.52 -6.72 -6.60
CA GLU A 202 6.82 -6.70 -5.94
C GLU A 202 7.22 -5.27 -5.54
N ALA A 203 6.79 -4.26 -6.32
CA ALA A 203 7.08 -2.85 -6.08
C ALA A 203 5.92 -1.93 -6.46
N PHE A 204 5.47 -1.10 -5.49
CA PHE A 204 4.41 -0.11 -5.70
C PHE A 204 4.91 1.29 -5.33
N VAL A 205 4.69 2.24 -6.23
CA VAL A 205 5.13 3.63 -6.09
C VAL A 205 3.96 4.58 -6.30
N SER A 206 3.66 5.41 -5.30
CA SER A 206 2.67 6.49 -5.42
C SER A 206 3.14 7.70 -4.62
N ILE A 207 3.80 8.65 -5.28
CA ILE A 207 4.36 9.83 -4.63
C ILE A 207 3.49 11.04 -4.97
N ASN A 208 3.10 11.83 -3.97
CA ASN A 208 2.35 13.07 -4.22
C ASN A 208 1.11 12.87 -5.09
N SER A 209 0.37 11.79 -4.82
CA SER A 209 -0.84 11.41 -5.55
C SER A 209 -2.12 11.59 -4.74
N GLN A 210 -2.01 12.13 -3.52
CA GLN A 210 -3.15 12.40 -2.61
C GLN A 210 -3.95 11.15 -2.21
N VAL A 211 -3.34 9.95 -2.30
CA VAL A 211 -3.94 8.69 -1.86
C VAL A 211 -4.26 8.74 -0.36
N GLN A 212 -5.44 8.28 0.03
CA GLN A 212 -5.89 8.24 1.43
C GLN A 212 -6.06 6.82 1.92
N ASP A 213 -6.85 6.03 1.19
CA ASP A 213 -7.14 4.64 1.49
C ASP A 213 -6.16 3.72 0.74
N ILE A 214 -5.51 2.84 1.48
CA ILE A 214 -4.58 1.83 0.96
C ILE A 214 -5.07 0.41 1.23
N SER A 215 -6.36 0.22 1.53
CA SER A 215 -6.97 -1.07 1.84
C SER A 215 -6.79 -2.10 0.70
N ALA A 216 -6.74 -1.63 -0.54
CA ALA A 216 -6.49 -2.47 -1.70
C ALA A 216 -5.10 -3.16 -1.69
N LEU A 217 -4.12 -2.59 -0.97
CA LEU A 217 -2.76 -3.15 -0.91
C LEU A 217 -2.66 -4.39 -0.01
N LYS A 218 -3.70 -4.71 0.78
CA LYS A 218 -3.67 -5.78 1.80
C LYS A 218 -3.24 -7.15 1.28
N ASN A 219 -3.51 -7.44 0.00
CA ASN A 219 -3.24 -8.73 -0.64
C ASN A 219 -1.86 -8.81 -1.31
N MET A 220 -1.11 -7.71 -1.41
CA MET A 220 0.20 -7.64 -2.08
C MET A 220 1.31 -8.23 -1.19
N LYS A 221 1.20 -9.51 -0.82
CA LYS A 221 2.11 -10.15 0.16
C LYS A 221 3.53 -10.39 -0.37
N LYS A 222 3.77 -10.21 -1.68
CA LYS A 222 5.09 -10.29 -2.33
C LYS A 222 5.84 -8.96 -2.37
N LEU A 223 5.22 -7.88 -1.87
CA LEU A 223 5.79 -6.55 -1.94
C LEU A 223 7.11 -6.47 -1.16
N THR A 224 8.19 -6.09 -1.85
CA THR A 224 9.52 -5.85 -1.27
C THR A 224 9.83 -4.36 -1.16
N TYR A 225 9.20 -3.55 -2.02
CA TYR A 225 9.41 -2.11 -2.10
C TYR A 225 8.09 -1.34 -2.16
N LEU A 226 7.83 -0.52 -1.14
CA LEU A 226 6.65 0.34 -1.07
C LEU A 226 7.09 1.79 -0.87
N MET A 227 6.81 2.63 -1.87
CA MET A 227 7.10 4.07 -1.80
C MET A 227 5.82 4.88 -2.01
N ILE A 228 5.26 5.37 -0.92
CA ILE A 228 4.00 6.10 -0.89
C ILE A 228 4.13 7.49 -0.24
N PHE A 229 5.23 8.18 -0.56
CA PHE A 229 5.62 9.49 -0.02
C PHE A 229 4.62 10.62 -0.34
N SER A 230 4.41 11.55 0.61
CA SER A 230 3.57 12.74 0.43
C SER A 230 2.16 12.44 -0.08
N ASN A 231 1.43 11.54 0.57
CA ASN A 231 0.01 11.36 0.32
C ASN A 231 -0.80 11.81 1.55
N ALA A 232 -2.03 11.32 1.68
CA ALA A 232 -2.93 11.65 2.78
C ALA A 232 -3.32 10.39 3.58
N ILE A 233 -2.41 9.42 3.65
CA ILE A 233 -2.61 8.15 4.36
C ILE A 233 -2.61 8.41 5.86
N LYS A 234 -3.59 7.81 6.55
CA LYS A 234 -3.73 7.89 8.00
C LYS A 234 -3.53 6.56 8.70
N ASP A 235 -3.98 5.47 8.08
CA ASP A 235 -3.98 4.13 8.68
C ASP A 235 -2.98 3.21 7.95
N LEU A 236 -2.15 2.52 8.73
CA LEU A 236 -1.20 1.52 8.24
C LEU A 236 -1.70 0.08 8.42
N SER A 237 -2.86 -0.14 9.03
CA SER A 237 -3.39 -1.48 9.27
C SER A 237 -3.49 -2.36 8.01
N PRO A 238 -3.76 -1.83 6.80
CA PRO A 238 -3.75 -2.66 5.58
C PRO A 238 -2.39 -3.27 5.23
N LEU A 239 -1.30 -2.71 5.75
CA LEU A 239 0.05 -3.23 5.53
C LEU A 239 0.42 -4.39 6.47
N ASP A 240 -0.47 -4.77 7.39
CA ASP A 240 -0.21 -5.89 8.29
C ASP A 240 -0.04 -7.21 7.52
N GLY A 241 0.92 -8.02 7.97
CA GLY A 241 1.30 -9.26 7.33
C GLY A 241 2.15 -9.10 6.05
N MET A 242 2.63 -7.91 5.70
CA MET A 242 3.61 -7.72 4.61
C MET A 242 5.00 -8.19 5.05
N THR A 243 5.20 -9.51 5.13
CA THR A 243 6.42 -10.11 5.70
C THR A 243 7.65 -10.03 4.78
N GLU A 244 7.43 -9.82 3.49
CA GLU A 244 8.49 -9.72 2.47
C GLU A 244 9.03 -8.30 2.29
N LEU A 245 8.43 -7.29 2.95
CA LEU A 245 8.78 -5.89 2.74
C LEU A 245 10.18 -5.56 3.28
N GLU A 246 11.03 -5.03 2.40
CA GLU A 246 12.41 -4.63 2.69
C GLU A 246 12.55 -3.11 2.80
N ASN A 247 11.75 -2.36 2.02
CA ASN A 247 11.81 -0.91 1.95
C ASN A 247 10.41 -0.30 2.07
N LEU A 248 10.17 0.46 3.14
CA LEU A 248 8.92 1.20 3.36
C LEU A 248 9.19 2.70 3.46
N MET A 249 8.84 3.43 2.40
CA MET A 249 9.01 4.88 2.29
C MET A 249 7.65 5.57 2.33
N ILE A 250 7.24 6.06 3.50
CA ILE A 250 5.89 6.60 3.75
C ILE A 250 5.90 8.02 4.31
N SER A 251 7.06 8.68 4.33
CA SER A 251 7.19 10.05 4.82
C SER A 251 6.20 11.03 4.16
N GLY A 252 5.77 12.04 4.91
CA GLY A 252 4.83 13.06 4.43
C GLY A 252 3.36 12.61 4.41
N ASN A 253 3.00 11.57 5.17
CA ASN A 253 1.61 11.12 5.34
C ASN A 253 1.12 11.41 6.76
N PRO A 254 -0.07 12.00 6.97
CA PRO A 254 -0.57 12.36 8.30
C PRO A 254 -1.05 11.13 9.08
N LEU A 255 -0.12 10.26 9.48
CA LEU A 255 -0.43 9.00 10.15
C LEU A 255 -1.13 9.25 11.50
N GLU A 256 -2.17 8.48 11.76
CA GLU A 256 -2.96 8.50 12.99
C GLU A 256 -3.01 7.09 13.57
N GLY A 257 -3.14 6.98 14.90
CA GLY A 257 -3.28 5.68 15.56
C GLY A 257 -1.98 4.87 15.61
N SER A 258 -2.14 3.53 15.66
CA SER A 258 -1.08 2.59 15.99
C SER A 258 -0.23 2.20 14.77
N LEU A 259 1.07 1.98 14.99
CA LEU A 259 2.03 1.54 13.99
C LEU A 259 2.25 0.02 14.01
N LYS A 260 1.41 -0.74 14.73
CA LYS A 260 1.57 -2.20 14.92
C LYS A 260 1.74 -3.03 13.65
N ALA A 261 1.21 -2.58 12.51
CA ALA A 261 1.41 -3.21 11.21
C ALA A 261 2.90 -3.36 10.85
N LEU A 262 3.77 -2.45 11.32
CA LEU A 262 5.22 -2.56 11.13
C LEU A 262 5.81 -3.82 11.78
N GLY A 263 5.13 -4.36 12.80
CA GLY A 263 5.58 -5.52 13.56
C GLY A 263 5.65 -6.81 12.73
N SER A 264 4.93 -6.92 11.62
CA SER A 264 5.00 -8.08 10.73
C SER A 264 6.19 -8.04 9.75
N MET A 265 6.78 -6.87 9.52
CA MET A 265 7.77 -6.62 8.44
C MET A 265 9.17 -7.05 8.88
N LYS A 266 9.40 -8.37 9.01
CA LYS A 266 10.65 -8.93 9.58
C LYS A 266 11.87 -8.82 8.67
N LYS A 267 11.71 -8.46 7.40
CA LYS A 267 12.81 -8.21 6.45
C LYS A 267 13.10 -6.73 6.24
N LEU A 268 12.42 -5.83 6.96
CA LEU A 268 12.53 -4.40 6.74
C LEU A 268 13.96 -3.91 7.00
N GLU A 269 14.60 -3.36 5.96
CA GLU A 269 15.94 -2.80 6.01
C GLU A 269 15.89 -1.26 6.07
N LYS A 270 14.91 -0.65 5.40
CA LYS A 270 14.76 0.80 5.33
C LYS A 270 13.34 1.24 5.65
N LEU A 271 13.22 2.16 6.60
CA LEU A 271 11.97 2.75 7.04
C LEU A 271 12.06 4.27 7.05
N SER A 272 11.11 4.92 6.38
CA SER A 272 11.02 6.38 6.34
C SER A 272 9.63 6.85 6.78
N LEU A 273 9.58 7.50 7.95
CA LEU A 273 8.39 7.98 8.66
C LEU A 273 8.53 9.47 9.02
N SER A 274 9.26 10.23 8.21
CA SER A 274 9.46 11.67 8.42
C SER A 274 8.18 12.45 8.06
N ASN A 275 7.90 13.54 8.77
CA ASN A 275 6.71 14.38 8.54
C ASN A 275 5.41 13.56 8.56
N CYS A 276 5.32 12.61 9.49
CA CYS A 276 4.19 11.69 9.59
C CYS A 276 3.19 12.05 10.70
N ASN A 277 3.33 13.24 11.30
CA ASN A 277 2.57 13.67 12.46
C ASN A 277 2.70 12.72 13.67
N LEU A 278 3.83 11.99 13.76
CA LEU A 278 4.04 11.06 14.86
C LEU A 278 4.25 11.79 16.18
N ASN A 279 3.75 11.21 17.26
CA ASN A 279 3.91 11.69 18.63
C ASN A 279 4.65 10.67 19.51
N ASN A 280 4.80 10.95 20.80
CA ASN A 280 5.57 10.09 21.71
C ASN A 280 4.96 8.69 21.91
N ASP A 281 3.64 8.51 21.81
CA ASP A 281 3.01 7.20 21.99
C ASP A 281 3.43 6.27 20.84
N GLN A 282 3.42 6.78 19.61
CA GLN A 282 3.90 6.06 18.43
C GLN A 282 5.41 5.84 18.48
N LEU A 283 6.17 6.80 19.03
CA LEU A 283 7.60 6.63 19.28
C LEU A 283 7.88 5.52 20.29
N GLU A 284 7.03 5.37 21.32
CA GLU A 284 7.11 4.31 22.30
C GLU A 284 6.79 2.95 21.67
N GLU A 285 5.78 2.86 20.81
CA GLU A 285 5.52 1.65 20.03
C GLU A 285 6.75 1.24 19.20
N LEU A 286 7.35 2.17 18.45
CA LEU A 286 8.56 1.93 17.66
C LEU A 286 9.73 1.44 18.53
N SER A 287 9.88 1.99 19.72
CA SER A 287 10.99 1.69 20.63
C SER A 287 10.79 0.40 21.41
N ASN A 288 9.55 -0.08 21.56
CA ASN A 288 9.20 -1.31 22.29
C ASN A 288 9.30 -2.58 21.42
N GLY A 289 10.35 -2.68 20.60
CA GLY A 289 10.66 -3.89 19.80
C GLY A 289 9.72 -4.14 18.62
N LEU A 290 8.97 -3.12 18.19
CA LEU A 290 8.13 -3.18 17.01
C LEU A 290 8.95 -3.30 15.72
N LEU A 291 10.09 -2.59 15.67
CA LEU A 291 10.95 -2.53 14.50
C LEU A 291 11.81 -3.79 14.32
N SER A 292 12.09 -4.14 13.06
CA SER A 292 12.93 -5.29 12.72
C SER A 292 14.40 -5.07 13.11
N GLU A 293 15.06 -6.13 13.58
CA GLU A 293 16.52 -6.13 13.83
C GLU A 293 17.35 -6.02 12.53
N THR A 294 16.73 -6.28 11.37
CA THR A 294 17.34 -6.10 10.04
C THR A 294 17.46 -4.64 9.63
N LEU A 295 16.82 -3.71 10.35
CA LEU A 295 16.76 -2.31 9.96
C LEU A 295 18.14 -1.65 9.99
N THR A 296 18.56 -1.14 8.83
CA THR A 296 19.83 -0.42 8.65
C THR A 296 19.61 1.08 8.52
N ASN A 297 18.43 1.52 8.09
CA ASN A 297 18.12 2.94 7.88
C ASN A 297 16.75 3.31 8.45
N LEU A 298 16.73 4.35 9.27
CA LEU A 298 15.52 4.88 9.88
C LEU A 298 15.48 6.41 9.74
N THR A 299 14.39 6.94 9.18
CA THR A 299 14.12 8.39 9.17
C THR A 299 12.83 8.69 9.91
N LEU A 300 12.91 9.64 10.84
CA LEU A 300 11.84 10.05 11.74
C LEU A 300 11.78 11.58 11.89
N GLY A 301 12.40 12.32 10.96
CA GLY A 301 12.46 13.78 11.02
C GLY A 301 11.09 14.48 10.85
N GLY A 302 10.93 15.70 11.35
CA GLY A 302 9.72 16.52 11.19
C GLY A 302 8.47 15.95 11.86
N ASN A 303 8.64 15.20 12.96
CA ASN A 303 7.55 14.69 13.77
C ASN A 303 7.40 15.51 15.07
N ASN A 304 6.34 15.24 15.83
CA ASN A 304 6.00 16.00 17.04
C ASN A 304 6.47 15.27 18.30
N PHE A 305 7.77 14.93 18.34
CA PHE A 305 8.38 14.31 19.52
C PHE A 305 8.79 15.40 20.53
N ASN A 306 8.24 15.31 21.74
CA ASN A 306 8.56 16.26 22.83
C ASN A 306 9.04 15.55 24.10
N ASN A 307 9.06 14.21 24.12
CA ASN A 307 9.70 13.41 25.16
C ASN A 307 10.72 12.46 24.53
N PRO A 308 11.99 12.85 24.48
CA PRO A 308 12.97 12.04 23.79
C PRO A 308 13.54 10.90 24.57
N GLU A 309 13.29 10.82 25.89
CA GLU A 309 13.75 9.70 26.73
C GLU A 309 13.28 8.35 26.16
N VAL A 310 12.18 8.34 25.40
CA VAL A 310 11.67 7.15 24.69
C VAL A 310 12.69 6.58 23.70
N LEU A 311 13.52 7.42 23.07
CA LEU A 311 14.60 6.99 22.17
C LEU A 311 15.68 6.17 22.87
N GLU A 312 15.82 6.23 24.21
CA GLU A 312 16.78 5.39 24.94
C GLU A 312 16.50 3.89 24.80
N ASN A 313 15.23 3.56 24.57
CA ASN A 313 14.76 2.19 24.41
C ASN A 313 14.91 1.68 22.98
N LEU A 314 15.25 2.56 22.03
CA LEU A 314 15.46 2.17 20.64
C LEU A 314 16.70 1.27 20.53
N ASN A 315 16.46 -0.03 20.45
CA ASN A 315 17.50 -1.04 20.36
C ASN A 315 17.63 -1.53 18.91
N LEU A 316 18.38 -0.79 18.10
CA LEU A 316 18.65 -1.12 16.70
C LEU A 316 20.16 -1.32 16.47
N PRO A 317 20.73 -2.48 16.87
CA PRO A 317 22.17 -2.70 16.88
C PRO A 317 22.81 -2.81 15.49
N ASN A 318 22.01 -2.85 14.42
CA ASN A 318 22.44 -2.89 13.03
C ASN A 318 22.18 -1.59 12.28
N LEU A 319 21.68 -0.56 12.96
CA LEU A 319 21.38 0.73 12.34
C LEU A 319 22.68 1.41 11.88
N LEU A 320 22.71 1.76 10.59
CA LEU A 320 23.82 2.45 9.93
C LEU A 320 23.45 3.92 9.65
N GLY A 321 22.18 4.19 9.36
CA GLY A 321 21.68 5.54 9.10
C GLY A 321 20.51 5.90 10.00
N LEU A 322 20.59 7.05 10.66
CA LEU A 322 19.51 7.62 11.45
C LEU A 322 19.31 9.09 11.09
N SER A 323 18.08 9.46 10.78
CA SER A 323 17.68 10.85 10.54
C SER A 323 16.52 11.22 11.45
N LEU A 324 16.72 12.29 12.22
CA LEU A 324 15.82 12.83 13.23
C LEU A 324 15.66 14.36 13.05
N TYR A 325 15.94 14.91 11.86
CA TYR A 325 15.86 16.35 11.58
C TYR A 325 14.53 16.97 12.01
N GLU A 326 14.47 18.27 12.29
CA GLU A 326 13.23 18.99 12.64
C GLU A 326 12.39 18.33 13.75
N ASN A 327 13.03 17.64 14.70
CA ASN A 327 12.37 17.24 15.94
C ASN A 327 12.94 18.09 17.08
N ASP A 328 12.09 18.79 17.83
CA ASP A 328 12.50 19.62 18.98
C ASP A 328 12.97 18.73 20.14
N ILE A 329 14.23 18.31 20.06
CA ILE A 329 14.72 17.27 20.94
C ILE A 329 16.17 17.58 21.41
N SER A 330 16.37 17.54 22.73
CA SER A 330 17.69 17.46 23.36
C SER A 330 18.32 16.04 23.25
N ILE A 331 18.45 15.48 22.03
CA ILE A 331 18.62 14.03 21.71
C ILE A 331 19.94 13.44 22.21
N VAL A 332 20.94 14.27 22.42
CA VAL A 332 22.34 13.81 22.35
C VAL A 332 22.72 12.70 23.35
N PRO A 333 22.26 12.67 24.62
CA PRO A 333 22.60 11.57 25.54
C PRO A 333 22.22 10.17 25.06
N LEU A 334 21.26 10.06 24.14
CA LEU A 334 20.49 8.85 23.89
C LEU A 334 21.04 8.01 22.72
N LEU A 335 21.90 8.59 21.88
CA LEU A 335 22.44 7.93 20.68
C LEU A 335 23.70 7.11 20.94
N SER A 336 24.29 7.20 22.13
CA SER A 336 25.57 6.57 22.49
C SER A 336 25.60 5.04 22.31
N LYS A 337 24.43 4.38 22.28
CA LYS A 337 24.29 2.94 22.05
C LYS A 337 24.41 2.54 20.57
N LEU A 338 24.18 3.46 19.64
CA LEU A 338 24.14 3.20 18.20
C LEU A 338 25.52 3.36 17.54
N THR A 339 26.53 2.69 18.10
CA THR A 339 27.95 2.90 17.75
C THR A 339 28.33 2.46 16.32
N LYS A 340 27.43 1.77 15.61
CA LYS A 340 27.61 1.40 14.19
C LYS A 340 27.12 2.47 13.21
N LEU A 341 26.49 3.55 13.68
CA LEU A 341 26.01 4.62 12.80
C LEU A 341 27.15 5.16 11.94
N GLU A 342 26.91 5.18 10.64
CA GLU A 342 27.75 5.80 9.62
C GLU A 342 27.18 7.15 9.17
N THR A 343 25.85 7.30 9.21
CA THR A 343 25.15 8.53 8.86
C THR A 343 24.22 8.95 10.00
N LEU A 344 24.34 10.20 10.45
CA LEU A 344 23.45 10.80 11.43
C LEU A 344 23.02 12.19 10.95
N ASP A 345 21.71 12.42 10.94
CA ASP A 345 21.11 13.70 10.61
C ASP A 345 20.19 14.15 11.75
N ILE A 346 20.56 15.26 12.38
CA ILE A 346 19.83 15.95 13.45
C ILE A 346 19.83 17.46 13.18
N ASP A 347 19.69 17.84 11.90
CA ASP A 347 19.48 19.24 11.50
C ASP A 347 18.21 19.80 12.18
N GLU A 348 18.21 21.10 12.49
CA GLU A 348 17.04 21.84 12.99
C GLU A 348 16.35 21.18 14.20
N SER A 349 17.12 20.62 15.13
CA SER A 349 16.59 19.80 16.25
C SER A 349 16.76 20.46 17.63
N GLY A 350 17.13 21.74 17.67
CA GLY A 350 17.31 22.49 18.94
C GLY A 350 18.53 22.04 19.77
N VAL A 351 19.45 21.29 19.18
CA VAL A 351 20.60 20.69 19.89
C VAL A 351 21.61 21.77 20.28
N SER A 352 22.07 21.77 21.53
CA SER A 352 23.15 22.67 22.01
C SER A 352 24.34 21.91 22.58
N ASN A 353 24.10 20.80 23.28
CA ASN A 353 25.13 19.93 23.82
C ASN A 353 25.29 18.68 22.94
N ILE A 354 26.49 18.47 22.39
CA ILE A 354 26.86 17.34 21.52
C ILE A 354 27.89 16.38 22.14
N GLU A 355 28.09 16.40 23.46
CA GLU A 355 29.14 15.62 24.15
C GLU A 355 29.12 14.13 23.83
N ASN A 356 27.92 13.53 23.79
CA ASN A 356 27.75 12.10 23.57
C ASN A 356 27.88 11.68 22.10
N LEU A 357 28.04 12.62 21.15
CA LEU A 357 28.38 12.25 19.77
C LEU A 357 29.83 11.75 19.66
N SER A 358 30.70 12.11 20.62
CA SER A 358 32.12 11.75 20.61
C SER A 358 32.40 10.23 20.61
N VAL A 359 31.43 9.41 21.04
CA VAL A 359 31.56 7.94 21.03
C VAL A 359 31.12 7.30 19.71
N LEU A 360 30.49 8.05 18.81
CA LEU A 360 30.01 7.57 17.51
C LEU A 360 31.10 7.61 16.44
N THR A 361 32.25 7.01 16.74
CA THR A 361 33.46 7.09 15.90
C THR A 361 33.33 6.44 14.52
N SER A 362 32.25 5.70 14.26
CA SER A 362 31.95 5.10 12.95
C SER A 362 31.33 6.09 11.96
N LEU A 363 30.90 7.28 12.43
CA LEU A 363 30.26 8.28 11.59
C LEU A 363 31.17 8.73 10.46
N LYS A 364 30.58 8.79 9.26
CA LYS A 364 31.15 9.31 8.01
C LYS A 364 30.44 10.60 7.61
N ASP A 365 29.11 10.62 7.74
CA ASP A 365 28.27 11.75 7.37
C ASP A 365 27.47 12.23 8.59
N LEU A 366 27.65 13.50 8.96
CA LEU A 366 27.00 14.10 10.12
C LEU A 366 26.37 15.45 9.75
N SER A 367 25.07 15.56 9.95
CA SER A 367 24.30 16.79 9.77
C SER A 367 23.81 17.31 11.13
N LEU A 368 24.24 18.53 11.46
CA LEU A 368 24.03 19.28 12.70
C LEU A 368 23.62 20.75 12.39
N GLY A 369 23.23 21.05 11.16
CA GLY A 369 22.82 22.37 10.71
C GLY A 369 21.65 22.95 11.51
N LYS A 370 21.57 24.28 11.57
CA LYS A 370 20.46 25.02 12.20
C LYS A 370 20.17 24.61 13.65
N ASN A 371 21.23 24.43 14.45
CA ASN A 371 21.14 24.08 15.85
C ASN A 371 21.69 25.23 16.73
N GLN A 372 21.84 24.98 18.03
CA GLN A 372 22.33 25.94 19.03
C GLN A 372 23.72 25.54 19.55
N ILE A 373 24.56 24.93 18.71
CA ILE A 373 25.87 24.39 19.09
C ILE A 373 26.90 25.51 19.15
N GLU A 374 27.55 25.66 20.30
CA GLU A 374 28.71 26.56 20.47
C GLU A 374 30.02 25.77 20.60
N ASP A 375 30.00 24.67 21.35
CA ASP A 375 31.17 23.84 21.60
C ASP A 375 31.23 22.62 20.66
N VAL A 376 32.17 22.68 19.73
CA VAL A 376 32.44 21.61 18.75
C VAL A 376 33.52 20.63 19.21
N THR A 377 34.09 20.80 20.42
CA THR A 377 35.15 19.95 20.95
C THR A 377 34.81 18.45 20.92
N PRO A 378 33.57 18.00 21.19
CA PRO A 378 33.20 16.59 21.09
C PRO A 378 33.43 15.96 19.70
N LEU A 379 33.38 16.77 18.63
CA LEU A 379 33.55 16.30 17.26
C LEU A 379 35.01 15.96 16.91
N TYR A 380 35.99 16.38 17.72
CA TYR A 380 37.42 16.17 17.41
C TYR A 380 37.84 14.70 17.39
N GLN A 381 37.08 13.81 18.02
CA GLN A 381 37.34 12.37 18.04
C GLN A 381 36.77 11.64 16.81
N LEU A 382 35.94 12.31 16.00
CA LEU A 382 35.23 11.70 14.87
C LEU A 382 36.09 11.72 13.60
N SER A 383 37.27 11.10 13.66
CA SER A 383 38.27 11.14 12.59
C SER A 383 37.84 10.48 11.28
N ASN A 384 36.77 9.70 11.30
CA ASN A 384 36.22 9.02 10.13
C ASN A 384 35.23 9.89 9.33
N LEU A 385 34.87 11.08 9.84
CA LEU A 385 33.96 11.99 9.14
C LEU A 385 34.54 12.41 7.79
N THR A 386 33.74 12.19 6.75
CA THR A 386 33.95 12.66 5.37
C THR A 386 33.11 13.88 5.06
N LEU A 387 31.93 14.00 5.67
CA LEU A 387 31.00 15.11 5.49
C LEU A 387 30.48 15.59 6.85
N LEU A 388 30.60 16.89 7.11
CA LEU A 388 30.02 17.55 8.27
C LEU A 388 29.27 18.81 7.83
N MET A 389 27.94 18.76 7.94
CA MET A 389 27.07 19.91 7.77
C MET A 389 26.78 20.50 9.15
N ILE A 390 27.34 21.66 9.49
CA ILE A 390 27.14 22.30 10.81
C ILE A 390 26.78 23.79 10.66
N TYR A 391 26.16 24.12 9.53
CA TYR A 391 25.79 25.48 9.17
C TYR A 391 24.75 26.06 10.12
N GLU A 392 24.64 27.39 10.18
CA GLU A 392 23.63 28.07 11.02
C GLU A 392 23.67 27.68 12.51
N ASN A 393 24.87 27.49 13.07
CA ASN A 393 25.12 27.33 14.50
C ASN A 393 25.92 28.53 15.07
N PRO A 394 25.76 28.88 16.36
CA PRO A 394 26.49 29.97 17.02
C PRO A 394 27.98 29.65 17.32
N ILE A 395 28.68 28.97 16.42
CA ILE A 395 30.08 28.58 16.57
C ILE A 395 30.99 29.78 16.30
N VAL A 396 31.86 30.10 17.25
CA VAL A 396 32.85 31.18 17.09
C VAL A 396 33.97 30.79 16.12
N GLU A 397 34.52 31.76 15.38
CA GLU A 397 35.52 31.51 14.32
C GLU A 397 36.75 30.70 14.77
N VAL A 398 37.24 30.94 15.99
CA VAL A 398 38.38 30.16 16.53
C VAL A 398 38.05 28.66 16.62
N LYS A 399 36.82 28.32 17.00
CA LYS A 399 36.35 26.93 17.08
C LYS A 399 36.14 26.32 15.71
N LYS A 400 35.70 27.10 14.72
CA LYS A 400 35.61 26.67 13.31
C LYS A 400 36.99 26.30 12.77
N GLN A 401 38.01 27.10 13.06
CA GLN A 401 39.39 26.82 12.65
C GLN A 401 39.93 25.56 13.34
N GLU A 402 39.78 25.45 14.67
CA GLU A 402 40.19 24.26 15.42
C GLU A 402 39.55 22.98 14.86
N LEU A 403 38.25 23.02 14.51
CA LEU A 403 37.55 21.88 13.94
C LEU A 403 38.13 21.46 12.58
N ARG A 404 38.46 22.41 11.69
CA ARG A 404 39.12 22.13 10.40
C ARG A 404 40.50 21.49 10.58
N GLU A 405 41.26 21.94 11.58
CA GLU A 405 42.58 21.38 11.91
C GLU A 405 42.48 19.95 12.46
N LYS A 406 41.43 19.67 13.24
CA LYS A 406 41.18 18.35 13.83
C LYS A 406 40.58 17.33 12.87
N LEU A 407 39.82 17.79 11.88
CA LEU A 407 39.16 16.95 10.87
C LEU A 407 39.66 17.33 9.45
N PRO A 408 40.96 17.17 9.13
CA PRO A 408 41.55 17.69 7.89
C PRO A 408 41.05 17.00 6.61
N ASN A 409 40.44 15.82 6.72
CA ASN A 409 39.90 15.05 5.60
C ASN A 409 38.37 15.17 5.45
N CYS A 410 37.72 15.94 6.32
CA CYS A 410 36.28 16.13 6.32
C CYS A 410 35.91 17.36 5.49
N TYR A 411 34.90 17.26 4.64
CA TYR A 411 34.26 18.42 4.03
C TYR A 411 33.30 19.06 5.05
N ILE A 412 33.63 20.27 5.51
CA ILE A 412 32.87 20.96 6.56
C ILE A 412 32.18 22.20 5.98
N THR A 413 30.86 22.27 6.16
CA THR A 413 30.02 23.42 5.83
C THR A 413 29.58 24.12 7.12
N PHE A 414 29.88 25.42 7.25
CA PHE A 414 29.56 26.27 8.41
C PHE A 414 28.52 27.34 8.08
#